data_AF-A0A356DUI4-F1
#
_entry.id   AF-A0A356DUI4-F1
#
_cell.length_a   1.000
_cell.length_b   1.000
_cell.length_c   1.000
_cell.angle_alpha   90.00
_cell.angle_beta   90.00
_cell.angle_gamma   90.00
#
_symmetry.space_group_name_H-M   'P 1'
#
loop_
_entity.id
_entity.type
_entity.pdbx_description
1 polymer ?
#
loop_
_entity_poly.entity_id
_entity_poly.type
_entity_poly.pdbx_seq_one_letter_code
_entity_poly.pdbx_strand_id
1 'polypeptide(L)' 'MRAGIPNPKSRERTITLYLDKDEFRAALSMSDEEHIYVLLFDRQGEELWRARGSHDQNKESGLLEVLRLANQSSAG' A
#
# COMPACT_ATOMS: atom_id res chain seq x y z
N MET A 1 -11.62 -19.06 6.07
CA MET A 1 -10.38 -18.61 6.75
C MET A 1 -10.47 -18.98 8.23
N ARG A 2 -9.74 -20.00 8.70
CA ARG A 2 -9.93 -20.54 10.08
C ARG A 2 -8.89 -20.03 11.10
N ALA A 3 -7.91 -19.26 10.68
CA ALA A 3 -7.05 -18.47 11.56
C ALA A 3 -6.83 -17.12 10.88
N GLY A 4 -7.41 -16.05 11.41
CA GLY A 4 -7.11 -14.69 10.95
C GLY A 4 -5.64 -14.32 11.22
N ILE A 5 -5.28 -13.06 10.98
CA ILE A 5 -3.91 -12.56 11.24
C ILE A 5 -3.61 -12.73 12.74
N PRO A 6 -2.65 -13.58 13.13
CA PRO A 6 -2.44 -13.98 14.52
C PRO A 6 -1.85 -12.85 15.35
N ASN A 7 -1.00 -12.01 14.75
CA ASN A 7 -0.44 -10.84 15.40
C ASN A 7 -1.51 -9.75 15.57
N PRO A 8 -1.86 -9.35 16.81
CA PRO A 8 -2.89 -8.33 17.05
C PRO A 8 -2.58 -6.98 16.40
N LYS A 9 -1.33 -6.51 16.47
CA LYS A 9 -0.91 -5.22 15.88
C LYS A 9 -1.01 -5.21 14.36
N SER A 10 -0.77 -6.35 13.72
CA SER A 10 -0.94 -6.52 12.27
C SER A 10 -2.42 -6.55 11.91
N ARG A 11 -3.24 -7.26 12.70
CA ARG A 11 -4.68 -7.35 12.50
C ARG A 11 -5.39 -6.00 12.60
N GLU A 12 -5.02 -5.16 13.57
CA GLU A 12 -5.55 -3.79 13.73
C GLU A 12 -5.35 -2.90 12.50
N ARG A 13 -4.30 -3.16 11.72
CA ARG A 13 -3.94 -2.39 10.51
C ARG A 13 -4.29 -3.11 9.22
N THR A 14 -4.99 -4.25 9.29
CA THR A 14 -5.38 -5.02 8.10
C THR A 14 -6.86 -4.87 7.84
N ILE A 15 -7.18 -4.41 6.64
CA ILE A 15 -8.55 -4.34 6.14
C ILE A 15 -8.79 -5.58 5.29
N THR A 16 -9.81 -6.38 5.62
CA THR A 16 -10.24 -7.48 4.75
C THR A 16 -11.13 -6.90 3.66
N LEU A 17 -10.74 -7.09 2.41
CA LEU A 17 -11.51 -6.63 1.26
C LEU A 17 -12.33 -7.80 0.70
N TYR A 18 -13.60 -7.53 0.39
CA TYR A 18 -14.46 -8.43 -0.37
C TYR A 18 -14.59 -7.86 -1.78
N LEU A 19 -13.84 -8.44 -2.72
CA LEU A 19 -13.71 -7.95 -4.09
C LEU A 19 -13.42 -9.10 -5.04
N ASP A 20 -13.56 -8.85 -6.35
CA ASP A 20 -12.95 -9.68 -7.36
C ASP A 20 -11.44 -9.43 -7.36
N LYS A 21 -10.66 -10.45 -6.98
CA LYS A 21 -9.22 -10.32 -6.79
C LYS A 21 -8.49 -10.04 -8.10
N ASP A 22 -8.91 -10.68 -9.19
CA ASP A 22 -8.22 -10.58 -10.47
C ASP A 22 -8.49 -9.20 -11.10
N GLU A 23 -9.75 -8.75 -11.05
CA GLU A 23 -10.13 -7.39 -11.48
C GLU A 23 -9.40 -6.32 -10.68
N PHE A 24 -9.36 -6.44 -9.34
CA PHE A 24 -8.68 -5.49 -8.47
C PHE A 24 -7.17 -5.40 -8.75
N ARG A 25 -6.51 -6.56 -8.91
CA ARG A 25 -5.08 -6.60 -9.24
C ARG A 25 -4.81 -6.01 -10.62
N ALA A 26 -5.65 -6.31 -11.61
CA ALA A 26 -5.53 -5.74 -12.95
C ALA A 26 -5.70 -4.22 -12.94
N ALA A 27 -6.72 -3.71 -12.25
CA ALA A 27 -6.99 -2.27 -12.12
C ALA A 27 -5.82 -1.51 -11.47
N LEU A 28 -5.12 -2.13 -10.52
CA LEU A 28 -3.94 -1.55 -9.86
C LEU A 28 -2.60 -1.92 -10.51
N SER A 29 -2.61 -2.60 -11.66
CA SER A 29 -1.40 -3.06 -12.36
C SER A 29 -0.47 -3.88 -11.45
N MET A 30 -1.03 -4.84 -10.71
CA MET A 30 -0.31 -5.78 -9.83
C MET A 30 -0.11 -7.12 -10.54
N SER A 31 1.07 -7.31 -11.15
CA SER A 31 1.36 -8.43 -12.05
C SER A 31 1.30 -9.82 -11.41
N ASP A 32 1.50 -9.91 -10.10
CA ASP A 32 1.66 -11.19 -9.39
C ASP A 32 1.22 -11.08 -7.91
N GLU A 33 1.18 -12.22 -7.24
CA GLU A 33 0.91 -12.35 -5.79
C GLU A 33 2.17 -12.75 -5.00
N GLU A 34 3.31 -12.95 -5.68
CA GLU A 34 4.56 -13.37 -5.06
C GLU A 34 5.24 -12.20 -4.32
N HIS A 35 4.97 -10.97 -4.75
CA HIS A 35 5.58 -9.76 -4.22
C HIS A 35 4.59 -8.91 -3.44
N ILE A 36 5.10 -8.28 -2.37
CA ILE A 36 4.36 -7.24 -1.65
C ILE A 36 4.31 -5.99 -2.52
N TYR A 37 3.15 -5.36 -2.58
CA TYR A 37 2.95 -4.04 -3.18
C TYR A 37 2.65 -3.02 -2.09
N VAL A 38 3.23 -1.83 -2.23
CA VAL A 38 2.92 -0.67 -1.39
C VAL A 38 2.53 0.46 -2.32
N LEU A 39 1.34 1.02 -2.12
CA LEU A 39 0.81 2.13 -2.90
C LEU A 39 0.41 3.26 -1.95
N LEU A 40 0.75 4.48 -2.32
CA LEU A 40 0.34 5.70 -1.61
C LEU A 40 -0.55 6.50 -2.55
N PHE A 41 -1.75 6.83 -2.08
CA PHE A 41 -2.70 7.68 -2.80
C PHE A 41 -2.96 8.96 -2.02
N ASP A 42 -3.34 10.01 -2.74
CA ASP A 42 -3.91 11.20 -2.12
C ASP A 42 -5.41 10.99 -1.77
N ARG A 43 -6.07 12.06 -1.33
CA ARG A 43 -7.50 12.01 -0.96
C ARG A 43 -8.45 11.98 -2.16
N GLN A 44 -7.95 12.33 -3.34
CA GLN A 44 -8.69 12.31 -4.60
C GLN A 44 -8.60 10.94 -5.27
N GLY A 45 -7.67 10.09 -4.83
CA GLY A 45 -7.44 8.75 -5.37
C GLY A 45 -6.29 8.70 -6.37
N GLU A 46 -5.47 9.75 -6.49
CA GLU A 46 -4.31 9.77 -7.37
C GLU A 46 -3.11 9.06 -6.73
N GLU A 47 -2.42 8.21 -7.50
CA GLU A 47 -1.23 7.48 -7.03
C GLU A 47 -0.04 8.44 -6.90
N LEU A 48 0.42 8.68 -5.68
CA LEU A 48 1.59 9.51 -5.39
C LEU A 48 2.90 8.72 -5.44
N TRP A 49 2.86 7.44 -5.06
CA TRP A 49 4.05 6.61 -4.96
C TRP A 49 3.71 5.11 -4.91
N ARG A 50 4.66 4.29 -5.39
CA ARG A 50 4.53 2.83 -5.46
C ARG A 50 5.87 2.13 -5.21
N ALA A 51 5.82 0.96 -4.57
CA ALA A 51 6.93 0.00 -4.53
C ALA A 51 6.46 -1.45 -4.61
N ARG A 52 7.37 -2.34 -5.05
CA ARG A 52 7.17 -3.79 -5.17
C ARG A 52 8.33 -4.57 -4.57
N GLY A 53 8.01 -5.70 -3.95
CA GLY A 53 8.96 -6.67 -3.40
C GLY A 53 9.31 -6.39 -1.93
N SER A 54 10.36 -7.06 -1.46
CA SER A 54 10.81 -6.96 -0.06
C SER A 54 11.20 -5.53 0.32
N HIS A 55 11.14 -5.26 1.63
CA HIS A 55 11.65 -4.01 2.20
C HIS A 55 13.13 -3.82 1.86
N ASP A 56 13.47 -2.60 1.50
CA ASP A 56 14.84 -2.11 1.39
C ASP A 56 14.88 -0.63 1.74
N GLN A 57 16.08 -0.14 2.06
CA GLN A 57 16.28 1.22 2.56
C GLN A 57 15.97 2.29 1.51
N ASN A 58 16.15 2.00 0.21
CA ASN A 58 15.87 2.96 -0.86
C ASN A 58 14.36 3.19 -0.98
N LYS A 59 13.55 2.12 -0.93
CA LYS A 59 12.09 2.19 -0.93
C LYS A 59 11.57 2.96 0.28
N GLU A 60 12.15 2.70 1.46
CA GLU A 60 11.77 3.40 2.69
C GLU A 60 12.04 4.90 2.60
N SER A 61 13.27 5.29 2.20
CA SER A 61 13.61 6.70 2.03
C SER A 61 12.73 7.40 1.00
N GLY A 62 12.44 6.73 -0.14
CA GLY A 62 11.53 7.26 -1.16
C GLY A 62 10.11 7.49 -0.63
N LEU A 63 9.57 6.53 0.14
CA LEU A 63 8.25 6.68 0.77
C LEU A 63 8.22 7.85 1.76
N LEU A 64 9.23 7.95 2.64
CA LEU A 64 9.33 9.04 3.63
C LEU A 64 9.41 10.41 2.98
N GLU A 65 10.14 10.53 1.86
CA GLU A 65 10.23 11.78 1.11
C GLU A 65 8.87 12.21 0.54
N VAL A 66 8.12 11.30 -0.09
CA VAL A 66 6.79 11.60 -0.64
C VAL A 66 5.81 11.95 0.47
N LEU A 67 5.83 11.25 1.60
CA LEU A 67 4.99 11.57 2.76
C LEU A 67 5.29 12.96 3.32
N ARG A 68 6.57 13.36 3.37
CA ARG A 68 6.98 14.69 3.82
C ARG A 68 6.43 15.78 2.89
N LEU A 69 6.48 15.56 1.57
CA LEU A 69 5.95 16.51 0.57
C LEU A 69 4.41 16.59 0.63
N ALA A 70 3.71 15.45 0.66
CA ALA A 70 2.25 15.39 0.70
C ALA A 70 1.65 16.09 1.95
N ASN A 71 2.31 15.94 3.10
CA ASN A 71 1.89 16.60 4.34
C ASN A 71 2.12 18.12 4.33
N GLN A 72 3.07 18.63 3.55
CA GLN A 72 3.30 20.08 3.39
C GLN A 72 2.25 20.72 2.46
N SER A 73 1.85 20.02 1.39
CA SER A 73 0.82 20.48 0.46
C SER A 73 -0.59 20.51 1.06
N SER A 74 -0.84 19.78 2.14
CA SER A 74 -2.12 19.75 2.84
C SER A 74 -2.30 20.89 3.87
N ALA A 75 -1.27 21.73 4.08
CA ALA A 75 -1.25 22.82 5.05
C ALA A 75 -1.51 24.22 4.42
N GLY A 76 -1.95 24.27 3.16
CA GLY A 76 -2.27 25.49 2.40
C GLY A 76 -3.75 25.64 2.09
#